data_AF-A0A2R5GY10-F1
#
_entry.id   AF-A0A2R5GY10-F1
#
_cell.length_a   1.000
_cell.length_b   1.000
_cell.length_c   1.000
_cell.angle_alpha   90.00
_cell.angle_beta   90.00
_cell.angle_gamma   90.00
#
_symmetry.space_group_name_H-M   'P 1'
#
loop_
_entity.id
_entity.type
_entity.pdbx_description
1 polymer ?
#
loop_
_entity_poly.entity_id
_entity_poly.type
_entity_poly.pdbx_seq_one_letter_code
_entity_poly.pdbx_strand_id
1 'polypeptide(L)' 'SLGDRHPSVATTLNNIAFVYRAQGRYEEALAYYEEALSIRKESLGNRHPFVVIVLNNIRVLRALM' A
#
# COMPACT_ATOMS: atom_id res chain seq x y z
N SER A 1 5.31 -17.60 13.53
CA SER A 1 5.67 -16.30 12.93
C SER A 1 4.70 -16.03 11.81
N LEU A 2 4.21 -14.80 11.65
CA LEU A 2 3.30 -14.43 10.55
C LEU A 2 4.04 -14.31 9.20
N GLY A 3 5.36 -14.06 9.22
CA GLY A 3 6.19 -13.87 8.03
C GLY A 3 5.96 -12.51 7.34
N ASP A 4 6.88 -12.14 6.45
CA ASP A 4 6.90 -10.81 5.82
C ASP A 4 5.78 -10.59 4.79
N ARG A 5 5.12 -11.68 4.37
CA ARG A 5 3.99 -11.67 3.43
C ARG A 5 2.63 -11.70 4.10
N HIS A 6 2.56 -11.52 5.41
CA HIS A 6 1.28 -11.51 6.10
C HIS A 6 0.45 -10.24 5.80
N PRO A 7 -0.88 -10.32 5.64
CA PRO A 7 -1.74 -9.15 5.42
C PRO A 7 -1.62 -8.03 6.47
N SER A 8 -1.17 -8.34 7.69
CA SER A 8 -0.88 -7.32 8.70
C SER A 8 0.33 -6.45 8.33
N VAL A 9 1.35 -7.01 7.69
CA VAL A 9 2.52 -6.27 7.19
C VAL A 9 2.06 -5.25 6.14
N ALA A 10 1.19 -5.67 5.21
CA ALA A 10 0.61 -4.77 4.21
C ALA A 10 -0.18 -3.61 4.83
N THR A 11 -0.82 -3.84 5.98
CA THR A 11 -1.55 -2.79 6.71
C THR A 11 -0.59 -1.77 7.30
N THR A 12 0.51 -2.22 7.91
CA THR A 12 1.57 -1.34 8.41
C THR A 12 2.20 -0.52 7.28
N LEU A 13 2.57 -1.17 6.16
CA LEU A 13 3.16 -0.50 4.99
C LEU A 13 2.21 0.56 4.40
N ASN A 14 0.91 0.25 4.28
CA ASN A 14 -0.09 1.22 3.84
C ASN A 14 -0.17 2.46 4.76
N ASN A 15 -0.02 2.28 6.08
CA ASN A 15 -0.03 3.39 7.02
C ASN A 15 1.25 4.23 6.94
N ILE A 16 2.41 3.59 6.74
CA ILE A 16 3.68 4.27 6.48
C ILE A 16 3.58 5.11 5.20
N ALA A 17 3.04 4.54 4.12
CA ALA A 17 2.79 5.26 2.88
C ALA A 17 1.88 6.49 3.07
N PHE A 18 0.85 6.36 3.92
CA PHE A 18 -0.04 7.47 4.26
C PHE A 18 0.72 8.61 4.96
N VAL A 19 1.62 8.28 5.91
CA VAL A 19 2.44 9.28 6.60
C VAL A 19 3.36 10.02 5.62
N TYR A 20 4.06 9.30 4.74
CA TYR A 20 4.91 9.93 3.72
C TYR A 20 4.12 10.83 2.77
N ARG A 21 2.94 10.37 2.32
CA ARG A 21 2.03 11.21 1.51
C ARG A 21 1.67 12.50 2.23
N ALA A 22 1.33 12.43 3.52
CA ALA A 22 0.98 13.61 4.31
C ALA A 22 2.15 14.60 4.48
N GLN A 23 3.39 14.12 4.34
CA GLN A 23 4.61 14.93 4.36
C GLN A 23 5.00 15.50 2.99
N GLY A 24 4.24 15.22 1.92
CA GLY A 24 4.61 15.59 0.55
C GLY A 24 5.71 14.71 -0.06
N ARG A 25 6.09 13.62 0.62
CA ARG A 25 7.14 12.69 0.22
C ARG A 25 6.55 11.58 -0.66
N TYR A 26 6.22 11.95 -1.88
CA TYR A 26 5.37 11.12 -2.73
C TYR A 26 6.09 9.91 -3.32
N GLU A 27 7.38 9.98 -3.63
CA GLU A 27 8.11 8.81 -4.11
C GLU A 27 8.23 7.73 -3.03
N GLU A 28 8.53 8.10 -1.79
CA GLU A 28 8.57 7.14 -0.67
C GLU A 28 7.19 6.55 -0.40
N ALA A 29 6.13 7.37 -0.42
CA ALA A 29 4.77 6.89 -0.26
C ALA A 29 4.39 5.85 -1.34
N LEU A 30 4.81 6.07 -2.59
CA LEU A 30 4.51 5.17 -3.69
C LEU A 30 5.17 3.80 -3.48
N ALA A 31 6.45 3.78 -3.09
CA ALA A 31 7.18 2.54 -2.82
C ALA A 31 6.46 1.67 -1.75
N TYR A 32 6.05 2.28 -0.64
CA TYR A 32 5.34 1.56 0.42
C TYR A 32 3.93 1.10 0.01
N TYR A 33 3.19 1.87 -0.78
CA TYR A 33 1.91 1.40 -1.31
C TYR A 33 2.08 0.24 -2.31
N GLU A 34 3.11 0.26 -3.15
CA GLU A 34 3.37 -0.83 -4.11
C GLU A 34 3.77 -2.14 -3.41
N GLU A 35 4.54 -2.06 -2.34
CA GLU A 35 4.86 -3.22 -1.50
C GLU A 35 3.60 -3.77 -0.80
N ALA A 36 2.78 -2.89 -0.19
CA ALA A 36 1.50 -3.28 0.41
C ALA A 36 0.54 -3.92 -0.62
N LEU A 37 0.52 -3.39 -1.85
CA LEU A 37 -0.28 -3.92 -2.94
C LEU A 37 0.18 -5.33 -3.33
N SER A 38 1.48 -5.55 -3.44
CA SER A 38 2.07 -6.86 -3.73
C SER A 38 1.60 -7.90 -2.70
N ILE A 39 1.73 -7.59 -1.40
CA ILE A 39 1.31 -8.50 -0.31
C ILE A 39 -0.17 -8.82 -0.41
N ARG A 40 -1.03 -7.79 -0.54
CA ARG A 40 -2.48 -8.01 -0.59
C ARG A 40 -2.92 -8.81 -1.82
N LYS A 41 -2.26 -8.63 -2.98
CA LYS A 41 -2.57 -9.42 -4.18
C LYS A 41 -2.22 -10.89 -3.99
N GLU A 42 -1.05 -11.18 -3.40
CA GLU A 42 -0.60 -12.54 -3.15
C GLU A 42 -1.48 -13.24 -2.10
N SER A 43 -1.81 -12.57 -1.00
CA SER A 43 -2.55 -13.20 0.10
C SER A 43 -4.06 -13.28 -0.12
N LEU A 44 -4.66 -12.33 -0.85
CA LEU A 44 -6.13 -12.14 -0.91
C LEU A 44 -6.70 -12.21 -2.33
N GLY A 45 -5.83 -12.16 -3.35
CA GLY A 45 -6.24 -12.09 -4.76
C GLY A 45 -6.63 -10.68 -5.22
N ASN A 46 -6.59 -10.49 -6.55
CA ASN A 46 -6.68 -9.17 -7.19
C ASN A 46 -8.00 -8.42 -6.98
N ARG A 47 -9.10 -9.11 -6.69
CA ARG A 47 -10.45 -8.53 -6.55
C ARG A 47 -10.83 -8.22 -5.11
N HIS A 48 -9.94 -8.52 -4.15
CA HIS A 48 -10.24 -8.29 -2.74
C HIS A 48 -10.38 -6.78 -2.44
N PRO A 49 -11.35 -6.34 -1.61
CA PRO A 49 -11.54 -4.92 -1.28
C PRO A 49 -10.27 -4.23 -0.78
N PHE A 50 -9.45 -4.92 0.01
CA PHE A 50 -8.16 -4.36 0.47
C PHE A 50 -7.15 -4.11 -0.64
N VAL A 51 -7.17 -4.87 -1.75
CA VAL A 51 -6.36 -4.56 -2.94
C VAL A 51 -6.86 -3.30 -3.62
N VAL A 52 -8.19 -3.17 -3.79
CA VAL A 52 -8.84 -2.00 -4.40
C VAL A 52 -8.56 -0.72 -3.60
N ILE A 53 -8.54 -0.79 -2.27
CA ILE A 53 -8.20 0.35 -1.41
C ILE A 53 -6.78 0.85 -1.67
N VAL A 54 -5.77 -0.04 -1.77
CA VAL A 54 -4.40 0.39 -2.05
C VAL A 54 -4.28 0.99 -3.45
N LEU A 55 -4.97 0.41 -4.44
CA LEU A 55 -5.01 0.97 -5.80
C LEU A 55 -5.60 2.39 -5.83
N ASN A 56 -6.64 2.65 -5.04
CA ASN A 56 -7.19 3.99 -4.90
C ASN A 56 -6.19 4.96 -4.26
N ASN A 57 -5.47 4.53 -3.23
CA ASN A 57 -4.43 5.35 -2.60
C ASN A 57 -3.30 5.69 -3.58
N ILE A 58 -2.82 4.70 -4.35
CA ILE A 58 -1.81 4.89 -5.40
C ILE A 58 -2.32 5.85 -6.48
N ARG A 59 -3.56 5.69 -6.95
CA ARG A 59 -4.15 6.56 -7.95
C ARG A 59 -4.20 8.02 -7.49
N VAL A 60 -4.63 8.24 -6.25
CA VAL A 60 -4.66 9.60 -5.66
C VAL A 60 -3.26 10.15 -5.50
N LEU A 61 -2.32 9.35 -4.99
CA LEU A 61 -0.93 9.77 -4.82
C LEU A 61 -0.30 10.20 -6.14
N ARG A 62 -0.51 9.42 -7.21
CA ARG A 62 0.04 9.72 -8.55
C ARG A 62 -0.52 11.00 -9.17
N ALA A 63 -1.66 11.50 -8.70
CA ALA A 63 -2.20 12.79 -9.14
C ALA A 63 -1.60 13.99 -8.39
N LEU A 64 -0.82 13.74 -7.33
CA LEU A 64 -0.17 14.76 -6.51
C LEU A 64 1.33 14.91 -6.80
N MET A 65 1.93 13.93 -7.50
CA MET A 65 3.30 13.96 -8.00
C MET A 65 3.39 14.86 -9.23
#